data_AF-A0A836QMJ3-F1
#
_entry.id   AF-A0A836QMJ3-F1
#
_cell.length_a   1.000
_cell.length_b   1.000
_cell.length_c   1.000
_cell.angle_alpha   90.00
_cell.angle_beta   90.00
_cell.angle_gamma   90.00
#
_symmetry.space_group_name_H-M   'P 1'
#
loop_
_entity.id
_entity.type
_entity.pdbx_description
1 polymer ?
#
loop_
_entity_poly.entity_id
_entity_poly.type
_entity_poly.pdbx_seq_one_letter_code
_entity_poly.pdbx_strand_id
1 'polypeptide(L)'
;NWNPNMLLDDGGDLTKLMHDKHQDLLSHVKGLSEETTTGVHRLYNMEKSGTLAVPAFNVNDSVTKSKFDNLYGVRESLVDGIRRATDVMLAGKVAVICGYGGVGKGSAESLRAAGARVLITEIDPICALQATMEGYEVVTMDQAASQGDIFVTATGNIDVITLDHMRAMKDLAIVCNIGHFDSEIQIEALSNMKWTEIKPQVDQVDFPNNKRLIVLAKGRLVNLGCATGHPSFVMSASFTNQVLAQIELWNNAEAYSKKVYVLPKHLDEKVAALHLDKVGATLTSLSAKQAEYIGVAKHGPFKPDHYRY
;
A
#
# COMPACT_ATOMS: atom_id res chain seq x y z
N ASN A 1 23.02 -28.51 -10.79
CA ASN A 1 21.60 -28.32 -10.41
C ASN A 1 21.54 -27.26 -9.33
N TRP A 2 20.89 -26.14 -9.62
CA TRP A 2 20.72 -25.02 -8.69
C TRP A 2 19.30 -25.07 -8.12
N ASN A 3 19.16 -24.89 -6.80
CA ASN A 3 17.87 -24.81 -6.11
C ASN A 3 17.76 -23.46 -5.40
N PRO A 4 16.57 -22.84 -5.35
CA PRO A 4 16.37 -21.61 -4.59
C PRO A 4 16.59 -21.88 -3.10
N ASN A 5 17.23 -20.94 -2.42
CA ASN A 5 17.57 -21.06 -1.00
C ASN A 5 17.14 -19.85 -0.14
N MET A 6 16.57 -18.84 -0.78
CA MET A 6 15.96 -17.66 -0.20
C MET A 6 14.81 -17.23 -1.12
N LEU A 7 13.76 -16.64 -0.56
CA LEU A 7 12.70 -16.01 -1.34
C LEU A 7 12.60 -14.52 -0.96
N LEU A 8 12.46 -13.66 -1.95
CA LEU A 8 12.11 -12.25 -1.80
C LEU A 8 10.84 -12.07 -2.61
N ASP A 9 9.76 -11.64 -1.95
CA ASP A 9 8.42 -11.66 -2.51
C ASP A 9 7.69 -10.32 -2.31
N ASP A 10 6.80 -10.01 -3.25
CA ASP A 10 5.89 -8.87 -3.27
C ASP A 10 4.53 -9.39 -3.75
N GLY A 11 3.56 -9.42 -2.82
CA GLY A 11 2.19 -9.91 -3.07
C GLY A 11 1.97 -11.38 -2.69
N GLY A 12 3.05 -12.11 -2.35
CA GLY A 12 3.00 -13.50 -1.88
C GLY A 12 2.77 -14.53 -2.98
N ASP A 13 2.90 -14.16 -4.26
CA ASP A 13 2.61 -15.06 -5.39
C ASP A 13 3.73 -16.10 -5.59
N LEU A 14 5.00 -15.71 -5.41
CA LEU A 14 6.12 -16.66 -5.45
C LEU A 14 6.01 -17.64 -4.27
N THR A 15 5.71 -17.14 -3.08
CA THR A 15 5.53 -17.94 -1.87
C THR A 15 4.40 -18.93 -2.05
N LYS A 16 3.26 -18.49 -2.58
CA LYS A 16 2.12 -19.37 -2.89
C LYS A 16 2.52 -20.43 -3.91
N LEU A 17 3.17 -20.05 -5.01
CA LEU A 17 3.62 -20.99 -6.03
C LEU A 17 4.54 -22.06 -5.44
N MET A 18 5.48 -21.67 -4.57
CA MET A 18 6.39 -22.58 -3.89
C MET A 18 5.64 -23.55 -2.95
N HIS A 19 4.68 -23.07 -2.17
CA HIS A 19 3.91 -23.91 -1.25
C HIS A 19 2.86 -24.79 -1.94
N ASP A 20 2.33 -24.38 -3.10
CA ASP A 20 1.30 -25.16 -3.80
C ASP A 20 1.91 -26.19 -4.77
N LYS A 21 3.02 -25.84 -5.45
CA LYS A 21 3.53 -26.62 -6.59
C LYS A 21 4.98 -27.12 -6.43
N HIS A 22 5.76 -26.55 -5.52
CA HIS A 22 7.20 -26.84 -5.39
C HIS A 22 7.61 -27.07 -3.93
N GLN A 23 6.79 -27.81 -3.19
CA GLN A 23 7.01 -28.08 -1.76
C GLN A 23 8.34 -28.81 -1.49
N ASP A 24 8.79 -29.63 -2.44
CA ASP A 24 10.08 -30.32 -2.40
C ASP A 24 11.26 -29.33 -2.33
N LEU A 25 11.16 -28.19 -3.02
CA LEU A 25 12.18 -27.15 -3.03
C LEU A 25 12.25 -26.33 -1.73
N LEU A 26 11.16 -26.27 -0.96
CA LEU A 26 11.12 -25.50 0.30
C LEU A 26 12.10 -26.03 1.35
N SER A 27 12.51 -27.29 1.26
CA SER A 27 13.54 -27.87 2.12
C SER A 27 14.93 -27.22 1.96
N HIS A 28 15.16 -26.54 0.83
CA HIS A 28 16.39 -25.79 0.56
C HIS A 28 16.32 -24.30 0.92
N VAL A 29 15.11 -23.79 1.18
CA VAL A 29 14.84 -22.37 1.45
C VAL A 29 15.03 -22.08 2.93
N LYS A 30 15.95 -21.17 3.25
CA LYS A 30 16.24 -20.74 4.62
C LYS A 30 15.17 -19.81 5.20
N GLY A 31 14.50 -19.04 4.35
CA GLY A 31 13.46 -18.10 4.75
C GLY A 31 12.99 -17.24 3.59
N LEU A 32 11.98 -16.43 3.87
CA LEU A 32 11.42 -15.47 2.91
C LEU A 32 11.22 -14.09 3.52
N SER A 33 11.25 -13.04 2.70
CA SER A 33 10.85 -11.69 3.10
C SER A 33 9.78 -11.15 2.15
N GLU A 34 8.72 -10.60 2.74
CA GLU A 34 7.51 -10.14 2.04
C GLU A 34 7.20 -8.69 2.43
N GLU A 35 7.00 -7.84 1.42
CA GLU A 35 6.82 -6.40 1.65
C GLU A 35 5.40 -5.87 1.49
N THR A 36 4.41 -6.65 1.06
CA THR A 36 3.05 -6.14 0.89
C THR A 36 2.10 -6.56 2.00
N THR A 37 1.13 -5.70 2.30
CA THR A 37 0.03 -6.01 3.23
C THR A 37 -0.66 -7.33 2.86
N THR A 38 -0.94 -7.55 1.57
CA THR A 38 -1.65 -8.74 1.10
C THR A 38 -0.82 -10.01 1.20
N GLY A 39 0.46 -9.97 0.80
CA GLY A 39 1.37 -11.10 0.98
C GLY A 39 1.55 -11.44 2.46
N VAL A 40 1.70 -10.44 3.33
CA VAL A 40 1.77 -10.61 4.79
C VAL A 40 0.50 -11.26 5.35
N HIS A 41 -0.69 -10.85 4.92
CA HIS A 41 -1.93 -11.53 5.32
C HIS A 41 -1.95 -13.01 4.92
N ARG A 42 -1.45 -13.36 3.72
CA ARG A 42 -1.30 -14.75 3.30
C ARG A 42 -0.35 -15.51 4.23
N LEU A 43 0.79 -14.91 4.57
CA LEU A 43 1.76 -15.51 5.50
C LEU A 43 1.18 -15.77 6.89
N TYR A 44 0.46 -14.82 7.47
CA TYR A 44 -0.22 -15.03 8.76
C TYR A 44 -1.30 -16.11 8.70
N ASN A 45 -2.03 -16.22 7.59
CA ASN A 45 -2.97 -17.33 7.38
C ASN A 45 -2.25 -18.68 7.31
N MET A 46 -1.08 -18.74 6.67
CA MET A 46 -0.25 -19.95 6.58
C MET A 46 0.34 -20.32 7.94
N GLU A 47 0.81 -19.34 8.72
CA GLU A 47 1.27 -19.55 10.10
C GLU A 47 0.13 -20.10 10.98
N LYS A 48 -1.04 -19.46 10.95
CA LYS A 48 -2.21 -19.88 11.75
C LYS A 48 -2.72 -21.27 11.40
N SER A 49 -2.62 -21.67 10.13
CA SER A 49 -2.99 -23.01 9.66
C SER A 49 -1.87 -24.05 9.81
N GLY A 50 -0.68 -23.65 10.25
CA GLY A 50 0.48 -24.53 10.37
C GLY A 50 1.08 -24.98 9.03
N THR A 51 0.74 -24.30 7.93
CA THR A 51 1.19 -24.62 6.57
C THR A 51 2.42 -23.81 6.13
N LEU A 52 2.80 -22.77 6.89
CA LEU A 52 4.02 -22.00 6.63
C LEU A 52 5.27 -22.89 6.78
N ALA A 53 6.00 -23.11 5.68
CA ALA A 53 7.08 -24.09 5.65
C ALA A 53 8.44 -23.55 6.11
N VAL A 54 8.65 -22.23 6.03
CA VAL A 54 9.92 -21.52 6.29
C VAL A 54 9.67 -20.27 7.13
N PRO A 55 10.65 -19.77 7.91
CA PRO A 55 10.51 -18.48 8.61
C PRO A 55 10.31 -17.34 7.60
N ALA A 56 9.51 -16.35 7.99
CA ALA A 56 9.17 -15.23 7.14
C ALA A 56 9.37 -13.88 7.86
N PHE A 57 9.97 -12.91 7.17
CA PHE A 57 9.94 -11.52 7.59
C PHE A 57 8.81 -10.76 6.89
N ASN A 58 7.90 -10.24 7.69
CA ASN A 58 6.98 -9.16 7.35
C ASN A 58 7.77 -7.85 7.33
N VAL A 59 8.18 -7.45 6.12
CA VAL A 59 8.85 -6.17 5.85
C VAL A 59 7.83 -5.04 5.74
N ASN A 60 6.59 -5.35 5.36
CA ASN A 60 5.53 -4.35 5.21
C ASN A 60 5.34 -3.52 6.49
N ASP A 61 5.38 -4.17 7.65
CA ASP A 61 5.06 -3.55 8.95
C ASP A 61 6.27 -2.88 9.62
N SER A 62 7.44 -2.87 8.98
CA SER A 62 8.51 -1.94 9.35
C SER A 62 8.02 -0.50 9.19
N VAL A 63 8.38 0.38 10.12
CA VAL A 63 7.93 1.79 10.10
C VAL A 63 8.49 2.49 8.87
N THR A 64 9.76 2.25 8.56
CA THR A 64 10.43 2.81 7.37
C THR A 64 9.93 2.23 6.05
N LYS A 65 9.18 1.13 6.07
CA LYS A 65 8.44 0.64 4.91
C LYS A 65 7.04 1.25 4.90
N SER A 66 6.19 0.89 5.86
CA SER A 66 4.77 1.27 5.89
C SER A 66 4.53 2.78 5.78
N LYS A 67 5.30 3.62 6.49
CA LYS A 67 5.12 5.08 6.48
C LYS A 67 5.72 5.74 5.24
N PHE A 68 6.67 5.11 4.57
CA PHE A 68 7.28 5.67 3.36
C PHE A 68 6.53 5.20 2.13
N ASP A 69 6.46 3.88 1.94
CA ASP A 69 5.84 3.26 0.78
C ASP A 69 4.34 3.55 0.71
N ASN A 70 3.61 3.12 1.75
CA ASN A 70 2.15 3.16 1.71
C ASN A 70 1.61 4.58 1.88
N LEU A 71 2.34 5.49 2.52
CA LEU A 71 1.89 6.87 2.76
C LEU A 71 2.57 7.86 1.80
N TYR A 72 3.89 8.06 1.89
CA TYR A 72 4.59 9.05 1.07
C TYR A 72 4.67 8.66 -0.41
N GLY A 73 4.92 7.40 -0.74
CA GLY A 73 4.98 6.90 -2.11
C GLY A 73 3.67 7.09 -2.86
N VAL A 74 2.57 6.74 -2.20
CA VAL A 74 1.21 6.95 -2.71
C VAL A 74 0.90 8.44 -2.84
N ARG A 75 1.29 9.27 -1.85
CA ARG A 75 1.09 10.72 -1.88
C ARG A 75 1.74 11.37 -3.10
N GLU A 76 2.91 10.90 -3.51
CA GLU A 76 3.61 11.40 -4.70
C GLU A 76 3.04 10.82 -6.01
N SER A 77 2.61 9.56 -6.01
CA SER A 77 2.36 8.82 -7.26
C SER A 77 0.89 8.72 -7.70
N LEU A 78 -0.08 8.89 -6.79
CA LEU A 78 -1.51 8.83 -7.13
C LEU A 78 -1.91 9.89 -8.15
N VAL A 79 -1.65 11.16 -7.80
CA VAL A 79 -2.01 12.31 -8.65
C VAL A 79 -1.21 12.28 -9.95
N ASP A 80 0.03 11.79 -9.94
CA ASP A 80 0.82 11.58 -11.16
C ASP A 80 0.10 10.60 -12.12
N GLY A 81 -0.33 9.44 -11.62
CA GLY A 81 -1.12 8.47 -12.40
C GLY A 81 -2.40 9.05 -12.99
N ILE A 82 -3.18 9.77 -12.17
CA ILE A 82 -4.43 10.41 -12.63
C ILE A 82 -4.14 11.47 -13.69
N ARG A 83 -3.11 12.32 -13.49
CA ARG A 83 -2.75 13.39 -14.42
C ARG A 83 -2.24 12.84 -15.75
N ARG A 84 -1.29 11.91 -15.74
CA ARG A 84 -0.80 11.30 -16.99
C ARG A 84 -1.91 10.57 -17.76
N ALA A 85 -2.87 9.99 -17.05
CA ALA A 85 -4.01 9.34 -17.67
C ALA A 85 -5.01 10.34 -18.28
N THR A 86 -5.33 11.45 -17.60
CA THR A 86 -6.53 12.23 -17.93
C THR A 86 -6.30 13.72 -18.16
N ASP A 87 -5.13 14.25 -17.78
CA ASP A 87 -4.81 15.68 -17.76
C ASP A 87 -5.86 16.54 -17.02
N VAL A 88 -6.67 15.91 -16.16
CA VAL A 88 -7.83 16.54 -15.54
C VAL A 88 -7.43 17.64 -14.55
N MET A 89 -8.19 18.73 -14.53
CA MET A 89 -8.10 19.71 -13.45
C MET A 89 -8.65 19.12 -12.15
N LEU A 90 -7.77 18.97 -11.14
CA LEU A 90 -8.11 18.46 -9.81
C LEU A 90 -8.73 19.53 -8.89
N ALA A 91 -8.27 20.77 -9.01
CA ALA A 91 -8.78 21.86 -8.19
C ALA A 91 -10.29 22.07 -8.41
N GLY A 92 -11.04 22.14 -7.31
CA GLY A 92 -12.50 22.29 -7.33
C GLY A 92 -13.29 21.01 -7.57
N LYS A 93 -12.63 19.86 -7.80
CA LYS A 93 -13.30 18.56 -7.87
C LYS A 93 -13.57 17.95 -6.51
N VAL A 94 -14.58 17.10 -6.45
CA VAL A 94 -14.85 16.20 -5.34
C VAL A 94 -14.14 14.87 -5.61
N ALA A 95 -13.12 14.55 -4.82
CA ALA A 95 -12.44 13.27 -4.87
C ALA A 95 -12.87 12.39 -3.70
N VAL A 96 -13.24 11.15 -3.97
CA VAL A 96 -13.70 10.19 -2.97
C VAL A 96 -12.64 9.12 -2.80
N ILE A 97 -12.12 8.98 -1.57
CA ILE A 97 -11.14 7.95 -1.22
C ILE A 97 -11.86 6.87 -0.41
N CYS A 98 -11.82 5.64 -0.90
CA CYS A 98 -12.36 4.50 -0.19
C CYS A 98 -11.25 3.84 0.64
N GLY A 99 -11.33 3.97 1.96
CA GLY A 99 -10.29 3.52 2.91
C GLY A 99 -9.36 4.66 3.31
N TYR A 100 -9.00 4.70 4.60
CA TYR A 100 -8.17 5.71 5.23
C TYR A 100 -7.04 5.08 6.08
N GLY A 101 -6.52 3.93 5.62
CA GLY A 101 -5.24 3.38 6.05
C GLY A 101 -4.04 4.21 5.57
N GLY A 102 -2.83 3.64 5.53
CA GLY A 102 -1.63 4.37 5.05
C GLY A 102 -1.78 4.89 3.61
N VAL A 103 -2.25 4.02 2.71
CA VAL A 103 -2.54 4.34 1.29
C VAL A 103 -3.63 5.41 1.18
N GLY A 104 -4.73 5.24 1.92
CA GLY A 104 -5.83 6.20 1.93
C GLY A 104 -5.42 7.59 2.45
N LYS A 105 -4.62 7.65 3.52
CA LYS A 105 -4.05 8.91 4.04
C LYS A 105 -3.19 9.62 3.00
N GLY A 106 -2.26 8.90 2.36
CA GLY A 106 -1.40 9.46 1.32
C GLY A 106 -2.19 9.95 0.11
N SER A 107 -3.20 9.18 -0.28
CA SER A 107 -4.13 9.51 -1.37
C SER A 107 -4.91 10.80 -1.09
N ALA A 108 -5.47 10.91 0.12
CA ALA A 108 -6.24 12.07 0.55
C ALA A 108 -5.37 13.33 0.62
N GLU A 109 -4.17 13.23 1.21
CA GLU A 109 -3.20 14.35 1.26
C GLU A 109 -2.81 14.82 -0.14
N SER A 110 -2.54 13.90 -1.07
CA SER A 110 -2.16 14.21 -2.45
C SER A 110 -3.24 15.01 -3.19
N LEU A 111 -4.49 14.52 -3.13
CA LEU A 111 -5.62 15.14 -3.82
C LEU A 111 -6.02 16.47 -3.18
N ARG A 112 -5.97 16.57 -1.84
CA ARG A 112 -6.21 17.84 -1.15
C ARG A 112 -5.14 18.89 -1.50
N ALA A 113 -3.87 18.51 -1.54
CA ALA A 113 -2.78 19.39 -1.93
C ALA A 113 -2.93 19.86 -3.40
N ALA A 114 -3.54 19.05 -4.27
CA ALA A 114 -3.88 19.41 -5.64
C ALA A 114 -5.16 20.26 -5.77
N GLY A 115 -5.79 20.65 -4.65
CA GLY A 115 -6.96 21.53 -4.59
C GLY A 115 -8.31 20.84 -4.69
N ALA A 116 -8.37 19.50 -4.60
CA ALA A 116 -9.62 18.76 -4.56
C ALA A 116 -10.27 18.84 -3.17
N ARG A 117 -11.61 18.84 -3.13
CA ARG A 117 -12.38 18.56 -1.91
C ARG A 117 -12.45 17.05 -1.73
N VAL A 118 -11.90 16.54 -0.64
CA VAL A 118 -11.77 15.10 -0.43
C VAL A 118 -12.86 14.59 0.52
N LEU A 119 -13.57 13.54 0.09
CA LEU A 119 -14.49 12.73 0.87
C LEU A 119 -13.82 11.39 1.20
N ILE A 120 -14.06 10.87 2.41
CA ILE A 120 -13.51 9.59 2.86
C ILE A 120 -14.65 8.62 3.14
N THR A 121 -14.49 7.35 2.73
CA THR A 121 -15.33 6.27 3.25
C THR A 121 -14.48 5.33 4.10
N GLU A 122 -14.97 4.97 5.29
CA GLU A 122 -14.27 4.05 6.19
C GLU A 122 -15.23 3.15 6.94
N ILE A 123 -14.74 1.94 7.24
CA ILE A 123 -15.40 0.97 8.11
C ILE A 123 -14.78 0.96 9.51
N ASP A 124 -13.52 1.36 9.65
CA ASP A 124 -12.83 1.41 10.93
C ASP A 124 -13.11 2.77 11.62
N PRO A 125 -13.72 2.79 12.81
CA PRO A 125 -14.04 4.05 13.50
C PRO A 125 -12.81 4.85 13.92
N ILE A 126 -11.66 4.22 14.15
CA ILE A 126 -10.40 4.92 14.47
C ILE A 126 -9.91 5.65 13.23
N CYS A 127 -9.90 4.99 12.06
CA CYS A 127 -9.48 5.61 10.81
C CYS A 127 -10.46 6.69 10.36
N ALA A 128 -11.77 6.48 10.51
CA ALA A 128 -12.79 7.48 10.25
C ALA A 128 -12.66 8.72 11.15
N LEU A 129 -12.41 8.52 12.45
CA LEU A 129 -12.17 9.62 13.38
C LEU A 129 -10.90 10.39 12.99
N GLN A 130 -9.81 9.71 12.63
CA GLN A 130 -8.60 10.35 12.11
C GLN A 130 -8.90 11.21 10.87
N ALA A 131 -9.64 10.69 9.89
CA ALA A 131 -10.04 11.46 8.71
C ALA A 131 -10.81 12.73 9.07
N THR A 132 -11.76 12.60 10.00
CA THR A 132 -12.58 13.72 10.45
C THR A 132 -11.75 14.78 11.19
N MET A 133 -10.77 14.37 12.00
CA MET A 133 -9.86 15.27 12.71
C MET A 133 -8.93 16.06 11.78
N GLU A 134 -8.64 15.53 10.58
CA GLU A 134 -7.94 16.26 9.52
C GLU A 134 -8.87 17.20 8.72
N GLY A 135 -10.17 17.19 9.00
CA GLY A 135 -11.17 18.01 8.33
C GLY A 135 -11.70 17.42 7.02
N TYR A 136 -11.54 16.11 6.80
CA TYR A 136 -12.22 15.41 5.71
C TYR A 136 -13.65 15.07 6.12
N GLU A 137 -14.57 15.17 5.16
CA GLU A 137 -15.95 14.71 5.34
C GLU A 137 -15.98 13.19 5.17
N VAL A 138 -16.43 12.48 6.21
CA VAL A 138 -16.59 11.02 6.19
C VAL A 138 -18.02 10.67 5.79
N VAL A 139 -18.17 9.89 4.73
CA VAL A 139 -19.44 9.54 4.10
C VAL A 139 -19.50 8.06 3.75
N THR A 140 -20.68 7.55 3.38
CA THR A 140 -20.79 6.23 2.76
C THR A 140 -20.57 6.32 1.24
N MET A 141 -20.25 5.19 0.61
CA MET A 141 -20.11 5.15 -0.85
C MET A 141 -21.44 5.43 -1.56
N ASP A 142 -22.56 5.00 -1.00
CA ASP A 142 -23.90 5.33 -1.49
C ASP A 142 -24.15 6.84 -1.55
N GLN A 143 -23.70 7.57 -0.52
CA GLN A 143 -23.81 9.04 -0.47
C GLN A 143 -22.85 9.70 -1.45
N ALA A 144 -21.62 9.20 -1.55
CA ALA A 144 -20.54 9.81 -2.32
C ALA A 144 -20.69 9.58 -3.84
N ALA A 145 -21.31 8.47 -4.27
CA ALA A 145 -21.36 8.06 -5.67
C ALA A 145 -21.94 9.14 -6.60
N SER A 146 -23.02 9.82 -6.19
CA SER A 146 -23.64 10.90 -6.99
C SER A 146 -22.91 12.25 -6.91
N GLN A 147 -21.95 12.39 -5.97
CA GLN A 147 -21.27 13.65 -5.67
C GLN A 147 -19.84 13.70 -6.19
N GLY A 148 -19.16 12.56 -6.28
CA GLY A 148 -17.75 12.47 -6.67
C GLY A 148 -17.53 12.74 -8.16
N ASP A 149 -16.38 13.32 -8.45
CA ASP A 149 -15.82 13.46 -9.80
C ASP A 149 -14.66 12.47 -10.03
N ILE A 150 -13.98 12.09 -8.95
CA ILE A 150 -12.85 11.15 -8.94
C ILE A 150 -13.07 10.15 -7.80
N PHE A 151 -12.91 8.87 -8.07
CA PHE A 151 -13.05 7.79 -7.10
C PHE A 151 -11.78 6.96 -7.06
N VAL A 152 -11.21 6.81 -5.86
CA VAL A 152 -9.96 6.09 -5.62
C VAL A 152 -10.20 5.04 -4.55
N THR A 153 -10.05 3.76 -4.89
CA THR A 153 -10.09 2.67 -3.91
C THR A 153 -8.71 2.40 -3.32
N ALA A 154 -8.63 2.29 -2.00
CA ALA A 154 -7.40 2.14 -1.21
C ALA A 154 -7.60 1.24 0.03
N THR A 155 -8.42 0.20 -0.10
CA THR A 155 -8.89 -0.62 1.03
C THR A 155 -8.18 -1.97 1.17
N GLY A 156 -7.68 -2.54 0.06
CA GLY A 156 -7.25 -3.94 -0.01
C GLY A 156 -8.41 -4.96 0.09
N ASN A 157 -9.66 -4.54 -0.13
CA ASN A 157 -10.86 -5.38 0.00
C ASN A 157 -11.45 -5.76 -1.37
N ILE A 158 -12.69 -6.24 -1.40
CA ILE A 158 -13.44 -6.57 -2.62
C ILE A 158 -14.73 -5.75 -2.67
N ASP A 159 -15.24 -5.51 -3.88
CA ASP A 159 -16.59 -4.94 -4.10
C ASP A 159 -16.82 -3.56 -3.44
N VAL A 160 -15.77 -2.76 -3.30
CA VAL A 160 -15.83 -1.42 -2.68
C VAL A 160 -16.59 -0.45 -3.60
N ILE A 161 -16.29 -0.50 -4.90
CA ILE A 161 -17.05 0.19 -5.94
C ILE A 161 -17.81 -0.85 -6.76
N THR A 162 -19.13 -0.90 -6.55
CA THR A 162 -20.04 -1.81 -7.22
C THR A 162 -20.60 -1.21 -8.51
N LEU A 163 -21.26 -2.05 -9.33
CA LEU A 163 -22.00 -1.58 -10.50
C LEU A 163 -23.05 -0.52 -10.15
N ASP A 164 -23.72 -0.63 -9.00
CA ASP A 164 -24.75 0.33 -8.59
C ASP A 164 -24.16 1.67 -8.17
N HIS A 165 -23.01 1.68 -7.50
CA HIS A 165 -22.25 2.92 -7.27
C HIS A 165 -21.89 3.57 -8.61
N MET A 166 -21.33 2.79 -9.53
CA MET A 166 -20.95 3.26 -10.86
C MET A 166 -22.16 3.78 -11.66
N ARG A 167 -23.35 3.18 -11.50
CA ARG A 167 -24.61 3.68 -12.08
C ARG A 167 -25.00 5.07 -11.57
N ALA A 168 -24.79 5.34 -10.28
CA ALA A 168 -25.12 6.60 -9.63
C ALA A 168 -24.11 7.75 -9.88
N MET A 169 -22.90 7.43 -10.38
CA MET A 169 -21.87 8.42 -10.70
C MET A 169 -22.31 9.43 -11.78
N LYS A 170 -21.63 10.59 -11.78
CA LYS A 170 -21.77 11.62 -12.81
C LYS A 170 -21.21 11.16 -14.15
N ASP A 171 -21.62 11.83 -15.24
CA ASP A 171 -20.96 11.68 -16.54
C ASP A 171 -19.48 12.09 -16.44
N LEU A 172 -18.61 11.29 -17.04
CA LEU A 172 -17.15 11.43 -17.03
C LEU A 172 -16.49 11.37 -15.65
N ALA A 173 -17.14 10.76 -14.66
CA ALA A 173 -16.47 10.45 -13.41
C ALA A 173 -15.27 9.51 -13.66
N ILE A 174 -14.15 9.80 -12.99
CA ILE A 174 -12.92 9.01 -13.08
C ILE A 174 -12.92 7.98 -11.96
N VAL A 175 -12.69 6.72 -12.31
CA VAL A 175 -12.64 5.60 -11.36
C VAL A 175 -11.29 4.89 -11.47
N CYS A 176 -10.58 4.80 -10.36
CA CYS A 176 -9.29 4.12 -10.31
C CYS A 176 -9.06 3.43 -8.96
N ASN A 177 -8.09 2.53 -8.94
CA ASN A 177 -7.67 1.78 -7.76
C ASN A 177 -6.18 2.03 -7.50
N ILE A 178 -5.81 2.16 -6.23
CA ILE A 178 -4.41 2.21 -5.80
C ILE A 178 -4.13 1.23 -4.65
N GLY A 179 -5.11 0.41 -4.26
CA GLY A 179 -4.89 -0.77 -3.42
C GLY A 179 -4.33 -1.95 -4.22
N HIS A 180 -4.17 -3.10 -3.57
CA HIS A 180 -3.27 -4.15 -4.08
C HIS A 180 -3.81 -4.97 -5.26
N PHE A 181 -5.10 -5.29 -5.32
CA PHE A 181 -5.70 -6.09 -6.41
C PHE A 181 -6.83 -5.36 -7.12
N ASP A 182 -7.17 -5.82 -8.33
CA ASP A 182 -8.22 -5.28 -9.20
C ASP A 182 -9.66 -5.55 -8.71
N SER A 183 -9.82 -6.33 -7.64
CA SER A 183 -11.11 -6.73 -7.07
C SER A 183 -11.82 -5.63 -6.27
N GLU A 184 -11.15 -4.52 -5.95
CA GLU A 184 -11.80 -3.40 -5.23
C GLU A 184 -12.92 -2.74 -6.06
N ILE A 185 -12.83 -2.83 -7.39
CA ILE A 185 -13.82 -2.30 -8.32
C ILE A 185 -14.42 -3.47 -9.09
N GLN A 186 -15.74 -3.52 -9.22
CA GLN A 186 -16.43 -4.54 -10.01
C GLN A 186 -16.29 -4.30 -11.53
N ILE A 187 -15.05 -4.38 -12.06
CA ILE A 187 -14.74 -4.18 -13.47
C ILE A 187 -15.46 -5.21 -14.35
N GLU A 188 -15.54 -6.48 -13.90
CA GLU A 188 -16.25 -7.54 -14.63
C GLU A 188 -17.74 -7.24 -14.77
N ALA A 189 -18.36 -6.52 -13.82
CA ALA A 189 -19.76 -6.13 -13.91
C ALA A 189 -20.04 -5.09 -15.02
N LEU A 190 -18.99 -4.56 -15.66
CA LEU A 190 -19.06 -3.67 -16.82
C LEU A 190 -18.76 -4.40 -18.14
N SER A 191 -18.57 -5.72 -18.16
CA SER A 191 -18.15 -6.47 -19.36
C SER A 191 -19.16 -6.42 -20.52
N ASN A 192 -20.44 -6.18 -20.20
CA ASN A 192 -21.51 -6.01 -21.18
C ASN A 192 -21.72 -4.55 -21.64
N MET A 193 -20.95 -3.60 -21.11
CA MET A 193 -20.99 -2.20 -21.52
C MET A 193 -20.13 -1.99 -22.76
N LYS A 194 -20.31 -0.87 -23.46
CA LYS A 194 -19.43 -0.50 -24.57
C LYS A 194 -18.17 0.17 -24.02
N TRP A 195 -17.01 -0.42 -24.30
CA TRP A 195 -15.70 0.10 -23.95
C TRP A 195 -15.04 0.77 -25.15
N THR A 196 -14.49 1.97 -24.95
CA THR A 196 -13.68 2.68 -25.94
C THR A 196 -12.33 3.02 -25.31
N GLU A 197 -11.25 2.40 -25.78
CA GLU A 197 -9.90 2.76 -25.34
C GLU A 197 -9.59 4.18 -25.86
N ILE A 198 -9.29 5.10 -24.93
CA ILE A 198 -8.85 6.47 -25.26
C ILE A 198 -7.35 6.45 -25.58
N LYS A 199 -6.59 5.77 -24.72
CA LYS A 199 -5.14 5.51 -24.85
C LYS A 199 -4.79 4.34 -23.92
N PRO A 200 -3.55 3.79 -23.97
CA PRO A 200 -3.18 2.69 -23.09
C PRO A 200 -3.50 2.99 -21.61
N GLN A 201 -4.20 2.04 -20.98
CA GLN A 201 -4.66 2.10 -19.58
C GLN A 201 -5.72 3.17 -19.26
N VAL A 202 -6.35 3.76 -20.28
CA VAL A 202 -7.46 4.71 -20.11
C VAL A 202 -8.61 4.32 -21.01
N ASP A 203 -9.69 3.86 -20.39
CA ASP A 203 -10.87 3.37 -21.08
C ASP A 203 -12.09 4.23 -20.73
N GLN A 204 -12.92 4.54 -21.74
CA GLN A 204 -14.26 5.07 -21.55
C GLN A 204 -15.28 3.92 -21.54
N VAL A 205 -16.19 3.91 -20.57
CA VAL A 205 -17.29 2.94 -20.47
C VAL A 205 -18.62 3.66 -20.64
N ASP A 206 -19.36 3.33 -21.71
CA ASP A 206 -20.65 3.92 -22.04
C ASP A 206 -21.80 3.15 -21.34
N PHE A 207 -22.61 3.85 -20.55
CA PHE A 207 -23.84 3.32 -19.95
C PHE A 207 -25.06 3.52 -20.86
N PRO A 208 -26.14 2.71 -20.72
CA PRO A 208 -27.35 2.83 -21.54
C PRO A 208 -28.05 4.19 -21.47
N ASN A 209 -27.85 4.95 -20.39
CA ASN A 209 -28.41 6.30 -20.21
C ASN A 209 -27.52 7.42 -20.77
N ASN A 210 -26.59 7.10 -21.67
CA ASN A 210 -25.60 8.01 -22.28
C ASN A 210 -24.57 8.62 -21.31
N LYS A 211 -24.58 8.23 -20.04
CA LYS A 211 -23.51 8.56 -19.10
C LYS A 211 -22.27 7.72 -19.43
N ARG A 212 -21.10 8.31 -19.28
CA ARG A 212 -19.80 7.67 -19.49
C ARG A 212 -19.00 7.68 -18.20
N LEU A 213 -18.16 6.67 -18.00
CA LEU A 213 -17.13 6.67 -16.97
C LEU A 213 -15.75 6.62 -17.62
N ILE A 214 -14.75 7.18 -16.95
CA ILE A 214 -13.34 7.02 -17.30
C ILE A 214 -12.74 6.03 -16.30
N VAL A 215 -12.35 4.85 -16.78
CA VAL A 215 -11.75 3.79 -15.96
C VAL A 215 -10.25 3.76 -16.21
N LEU A 216 -9.47 3.87 -15.14
CA LEU A 216 -8.01 3.86 -15.23
C LEU A 216 -7.45 2.47 -14.94
N ALA A 217 -6.44 2.07 -15.71
CA ALA A 217 -5.71 0.80 -15.61
C ALA A 217 -6.60 -0.45 -15.50
N LYS A 218 -7.84 -0.39 -16.01
CA LYS A 218 -8.86 -1.44 -15.87
C LYS A 218 -9.02 -1.91 -14.41
N GLY A 219 -8.99 -0.98 -13.46
CA GLY A 219 -9.12 -1.25 -12.03
C GLY A 219 -7.87 -1.81 -11.34
N ARG A 220 -6.75 -1.98 -12.04
CA ARG A 220 -5.45 -2.28 -11.42
C ARG A 220 -4.81 -1.01 -10.85
N LEU A 221 -3.65 -1.15 -10.19
CA LEU A 221 -2.92 -0.07 -9.54
C LEU A 221 -2.64 1.09 -10.50
N VAL A 222 -3.27 2.25 -10.26
CA VAL A 222 -3.21 3.42 -11.13
C VAL A 222 -1.84 4.08 -11.15
N ASN A 223 -1.13 4.12 -10.01
CA ASN A 223 0.20 4.70 -9.92
C ASN A 223 1.24 3.90 -10.73
N LEU A 224 1.06 2.59 -10.89
CA LEU A 224 1.91 1.74 -11.71
C LEU A 224 1.43 1.67 -13.16
N GLY A 225 0.12 1.49 -13.37
CA GLY A 225 -0.45 1.34 -14.71
C GLY A 225 -0.44 2.63 -15.51
N CYS A 226 -0.67 3.78 -14.86
CA CYS A 226 -0.77 5.08 -15.53
C CYS A 226 0.43 6.01 -15.26
N ALA A 227 1.37 5.61 -14.39
CA ALA A 227 2.60 6.34 -14.12
C ALA A 227 3.78 5.38 -13.94
N THR A 228 4.67 5.66 -12.99
CA THR A 228 5.94 4.92 -12.80
C THR A 228 6.09 4.39 -11.38
N GLY A 229 4.99 4.28 -10.62
CA GLY A 229 5.01 3.88 -9.22
C GLY A 229 5.65 4.92 -8.31
N HIS A 230 6.17 4.45 -7.18
CA HIS A 230 6.75 5.32 -6.16
C HIS A 230 8.13 5.85 -6.58
N PRO A 231 8.50 7.07 -6.16
CA PRO A 231 9.83 7.62 -6.42
C PRO A 231 10.95 6.75 -5.80
N SER A 232 12.13 6.78 -6.43
CA SER A 232 13.27 5.94 -6.04
C SER A 232 13.68 6.09 -4.57
N PHE A 233 13.55 7.29 -3.99
CA PHE A 233 13.88 7.52 -2.57
C PHE A 233 12.96 6.73 -1.63
N VAL A 234 11.67 6.67 -1.94
CA VAL A 234 10.70 5.88 -1.17
C VAL A 234 11.02 4.40 -1.28
N MET A 235 11.26 3.92 -2.51
CA MET A 235 11.62 2.51 -2.74
C MET A 235 12.95 2.12 -2.10
N SER A 236 13.89 3.06 -1.98
CA SER A 236 15.16 2.84 -1.27
C SER A 236 14.92 2.43 0.18
N ALA A 237 13.95 3.03 0.89
CA ALA A 237 13.63 2.64 2.26
C ALA A 237 13.04 1.21 2.32
N SER A 238 12.07 0.89 1.46
CA SER A 238 11.48 -0.45 1.38
C SER A 238 12.51 -1.52 1.04
N PHE A 239 13.31 -1.30 -0.01
CA PHE A 239 14.28 -2.29 -0.46
C PHE A 239 15.49 -2.42 0.47
N THR A 240 15.83 -1.37 1.24
CA THR A 240 16.81 -1.52 2.33
C THR A 240 16.27 -2.47 3.41
N ASN A 241 14.98 -2.41 3.75
CA ASN A 241 14.38 -3.39 4.66
C ASN A 241 14.43 -4.82 4.09
N GLN A 242 14.07 -5.00 2.81
CA GLN A 242 14.19 -6.30 2.14
C GLN A 242 15.62 -6.86 2.21
N VAL A 243 16.63 -6.04 1.90
CA VAL A 243 18.04 -6.44 1.98
C VAL A 243 18.44 -6.84 3.40
N LEU A 244 18.04 -6.07 4.41
CA LEU A 244 18.34 -6.40 5.82
C LEU A 244 17.63 -7.68 6.27
N ALA A 245 16.38 -7.89 5.87
CA ALA A 245 15.63 -9.12 6.14
C ALA A 245 16.30 -10.35 5.51
N GLN A 246 16.75 -10.22 4.26
CA GLN A 246 17.47 -11.28 3.55
C GLN A 246 18.81 -11.61 4.23
N ILE A 247 19.59 -10.60 4.63
CA ILE A 247 20.85 -10.79 5.35
C ILE A 247 20.61 -11.49 6.70
N GLU A 248 19.58 -11.08 7.43
CA GLU A 248 19.24 -11.65 8.74
C GLU A 248 18.85 -13.11 8.62
N LEU A 249 17.94 -13.45 7.71
CA LEU A 249 17.54 -14.85 7.45
C LEU A 249 18.71 -15.68 6.92
N TRP A 250 19.53 -15.14 6.02
CA TRP A 250 20.64 -15.89 5.44
C TRP A 250 21.66 -16.35 6.49
N ASN A 251 22.01 -15.44 7.40
CA ASN A 251 23.03 -15.65 8.42
C ASN A 251 22.48 -16.33 9.68
N ASN A 252 21.21 -16.11 10.04
CA ASN A 252 20.64 -16.47 11.34
C ASN A 252 19.36 -17.31 11.25
N ALA A 253 19.04 -17.95 10.11
CA ALA A 253 17.81 -18.73 9.91
C ALA A 253 17.49 -19.71 11.06
N GLU A 254 18.50 -20.35 11.64
CA GLU A 254 18.32 -21.32 12.74
C GLU A 254 17.74 -20.70 14.02
N ALA A 255 17.82 -19.38 14.20
CA ALA A 255 17.23 -18.65 15.32
C ALA A 255 15.72 -18.41 15.14
N TYR A 256 15.17 -18.62 13.94
CA TYR A 256 13.78 -18.32 13.60
C TYR A 256 12.98 -19.60 13.41
N SER A 257 11.87 -19.71 14.13
CA SER A 257 10.88 -20.76 13.90
C SER A 257 10.02 -20.43 12.67
N LYS A 258 9.22 -21.38 12.17
CA LYS A 258 8.31 -21.19 11.02
C LYS A 258 7.13 -20.29 11.37
N LYS A 259 7.42 -19.01 11.55
CA LYS A 259 6.51 -17.94 11.97
C LYS A 259 6.80 -16.67 11.18
N VAL A 260 5.88 -15.72 11.25
CA VAL A 260 6.04 -14.39 10.68
C VAL A 260 6.61 -13.44 11.73
N TYR A 261 7.75 -12.85 11.42
CA TYR A 261 8.45 -11.87 12.26
C TYR A 261 8.42 -10.49 11.61
N VAL A 262 8.43 -9.43 12.41
CA VAL A 262 8.72 -8.08 11.92
C VAL A 262 10.22 -7.82 12.10
N LEU A 263 10.81 -7.02 11.21
CA LEU A 263 12.23 -6.66 11.30
C LEU A 263 12.53 -6.04 12.69
N PRO A 264 13.61 -6.45 13.39
CA PRO A 264 13.99 -5.86 14.67
C PRO A 264 14.07 -4.33 14.61
N LYS A 265 13.56 -3.65 15.65
CA LYS A 265 13.42 -2.19 15.65
C LYS A 265 14.74 -1.43 15.40
N HIS A 266 15.87 -1.94 15.89
CA HIS A 266 17.16 -1.31 15.64
C HIS A 266 17.58 -1.36 14.15
N LEU A 267 17.10 -2.35 13.38
CA LEU A 267 17.30 -2.41 11.93
C LEU A 267 16.39 -1.42 11.21
N ASP A 268 15.15 -1.27 11.65
CA ASP A 268 14.22 -0.26 11.14
C ASP A 268 14.77 1.18 11.39
N GLU A 269 15.30 1.44 12.60
CA GLU A 269 16.01 2.68 12.91
C GLU A 269 17.28 2.88 12.06
N LYS A 270 18.01 1.79 11.76
CA LYS A 270 19.15 1.83 10.86
C LYS A 270 18.73 2.20 9.43
N VAL A 271 17.62 1.67 8.92
CA VAL A 271 17.08 2.09 7.61
C VAL A 271 16.83 3.58 7.61
N ALA A 272 16.14 4.12 8.63
CA ALA A 272 15.89 5.57 8.71
C ALA A 272 17.20 6.37 8.72
N ALA A 273 18.16 5.98 9.59
CA ALA A 273 19.45 6.65 9.72
C ALA A 273 20.24 6.70 8.41
N LEU A 274 20.22 5.63 7.61
CA LEU A 274 20.91 5.57 6.30
C LEU A 274 20.37 6.59 5.28
N HIS A 275 19.16 7.11 5.47
CA HIS A 275 18.52 8.03 4.52
C HIS A 275 18.58 9.51 4.95
N LEU A 276 18.95 9.80 6.21
CA LEU A 276 18.90 11.17 6.76
C LEU A 276 19.85 12.15 6.07
N ASP A 277 21.10 11.73 5.82
CA ASP A 277 22.10 12.59 5.19
C ASP A 277 21.65 13.07 3.80
N LYS A 278 20.94 12.22 3.05
CA LYS A 278 20.47 12.54 1.70
C LYS A 278 19.43 13.65 1.69
N VAL A 279 18.64 13.78 2.75
CA VAL A 279 17.63 14.84 2.91
C VAL A 279 18.15 16.02 3.75
N GLY A 280 19.45 16.03 4.07
CA GLY A 280 20.08 17.10 4.84
C GLY A 280 19.70 17.12 6.33
N ALA A 281 19.20 16.01 6.87
CA ALA A 281 18.83 15.91 8.27
C ALA A 281 20.04 15.52 9.14
N THR A 282 20.31 16.29 10.20
CA THR A 282 21.36 15.98 11.19
C THR A 282 20.74 15.41 12.46
N LEU A 283 21.17 14.22 12.87
CA LEU A 283 20.60 13.52 14.02
C LEU A 283 21.25 13.97 15.33
N THR A 284 20.43 14.45 16.27
CA THR A 284 20.88 14.75 17.64
C THR A 284 21.22 13.46 18.39
N SER A 285 22.35 13.47 19.11
CA SER A 285 22.76 12.36 19.99
C SER A 285 22.35 12.61 21.43
N LEU A 286 21.78 11.61 22.09
CA LEU A 286 21.50 11.66 23.53
C LEU A 286 22.82 11.73 24.33
N SER A 287 22.86 12.56 25.37
CA SER A 287 23.86 12.44 26.43
C SER A 287 23.58 11.19 27.29
N ALA A 288 24.59 10.71 28.03
CA ALA A 288 24.42 9.57 28.94
C ALA A 288 23.30 9.82 29.96
N LYS A 289 23.25 11.03 30.54
CA LYS A 289 22.21 11.45 31.50
C LYS A 289 20.80 11.40 30.90
N GLN A 290 20.63 11.80 29.63
CA GLN A 290 19.33 11.75 28.97
C GLN A 290 18.88 10.31 28.67
N ALA A 291 19.81 9.46 28.19
CA ALA A 291 19.53 8.06 27.89
C ALA A 291 19.09 7.29 29.15
N GLU A 292 19.80 7.49 30.26
CA GLU A 292 19.44 6.93 31.57
C GLU A 292 18.07 7.43 32.04
N TYR A 293 17.80 8.75 31.93
CA TYR A 293 16.56 9.35 32.39
C TYR A 293 15.30 8.75 31.74
N ILE A 294 15.35 8.42 30.44
CA ILE A 294 14.22 7.83 29.71
C ILE A 294 14.31 6.31 29.57
N GLY A 295 15.33 5.68 30.15
CA GLY A 295 15.48 4.21 30.17
C GLY A 295 15.77 3.59 28.80
N VAL A 296 16.54 4.25 27.93
CA VAL A 296 16.94 3.71 26.62
C VAL A 296 18.46 3.68 26.47
N ALA A 297 18.97 2.81 25.58
CA ALA A 297 20.37 2.87 25.20
C ALA A 297 20.65 4.11 24.34
N LYS A 298 21.88 4.65 24.44
CA LYS A 298 22.31 5.85 23.69
C LYS A 298 22.17 5.69 22.16
N HIS A 299 22.25 4.46 21.67
CA HIS A 299 22.19 4.09 20.26
C HIS A 299 20.90 3.34 19.88
N GLY A 300 19.88 3.42 20.74
CA GLY A 300 18.60 2.77 20.52
C GLY A 300 18.58 1.26 20.88
N PRO A 301 17.43 0.59 20.68
CA PRO A 301 16.19 1.14 20.14
C PRO A 301 15.57 2.23 21.03
N PHE A 302 14.97 3.26 20.41
CA PHE A 302 14.50 4.48 21.08
C PHE A 302 13.03 4.48 21.45
N LYS A 303 12.27 3.46 21.03
CA LYS A 303 10.84 3.30 21.31
C LYS A 303 10.54 1.85 21.67
N PRO A 304 9.52 1.60 22.50
CA PRO A 304 9.06 0.23 22.75
C PRO A 304 8.43 -0.37 21.48
N ASP A 305 8.29 -1.69 21.46
CA ASP A 305 7.78 -2.41 20.27
C ASP A 305 6.37 -2.00 19.87
N HIS A 306 5.52 -1.67 20.83
CA HIS A 306 4.11 -1.27 20.61
C HIS A 306 3.92 0.21 20.20
N TYR A 307 4.99 0.98 19.99
CA TYR A 307 4.89 2.39 19.59
C TYR A 307 4.44 2.53 18.13
N ARG A 308 3.53 3.47 17.83
CA ARG A 308 2.79 3.51 16.55
C ARG A 308 3.30 4.50 15.50
N TYR A 309 4.14 5.46 15.90
CA TYR A 309 4.57 6.59 15.05
C TYR A 309 3.41 7.24 14.28
#